data_AF-A0A6A7LJN3-F1
#
_entry.id   AF-A0A6A7LJN3-F1
#
_cell.length_a   1.000
_cell.length_b   1.000
_cell.length_c   1.000
_cell.angle_alpha   90.00
_cell.angle_beta   90.00
_cell.angle_gamma   90.00
#
_symmetry.space_group_name_H-M   'P 1'
#
loop_
_entity.id
_entity.type
_entity.pdbx_description
1 polymer ?
#
loop_
_entity_poly.entity_id
_entity_poly.type
_entity_poly.pdbx_seq_one_letter_code
_entity_poly.pdbx_strand_id
1 'polypeptide(L)'
;MSTKSEQRLQWRRDKARELSVKGHSQRQIASIMKIALVTVNEDLQWLRLQAKENIAHYIDEYLPAEYENCLDGLNNILTEAWTMSVNGEKRERMQALSLAKDCYAMKLDLLSSATIVDRAIKFVDRHKSKSGGQGLTDQSEEVRIDDTTELR
;
A
#
# COMPACT_ATOMS: atom_id res chain seq x y z
N MET A 1 -2.40 28.95 -6.18
CA MET A 1 -2.07 28.95 -7.62
C MET A 1 -0.60 28.55 -7.75
N SER A 2 -0.29 27.43 -8.43
CA SER A 2 1.09 26.94 -8.57
C SER A 2 1.91 27.87 -9.47
N THR A 3 3.16 28.11 -9.11
CA THR A 3 4.04 28.99 -9.89
C THR A 3 4.43 28.34 -11.23
N LYS A 4 4.71 29.15 -12.27
CA LYS A 4 5.20 28.64 -13.57
C LYS A 4 6.48 27.80 -13.45
N SER A 5 7.23 27.95 -12.35
CA SER A 5 8.43 27.18 -12.06
C SER A 5 8.09 25.79 -11.52
N GLU A 6 7.14 25.69 -10.58
CA GLU A 6 6.63 24.41 -10.07
C GLU A 6 6.01 23.55 -11.17
N GLN A 7 5.21 24.16 -12.06
CA GLN A 7 4.60 23.43 -13.18
C GLN A 7 5.65 22.80 -14.11
N ARG A 8 6.74 23.52 -14.38
CA ARG A 8 7.86 22.99 -15.19
C ARG A 8 8.59 21.85 -14.50
N LEU A 9 8.81 21.97 -13.19
CA LEU A 9 9.43 20.93 -12.39
C LEU A 9 8.56 19.66 -12.37
N GLN A 10 7.26 19.82 -12.15
CA GLN A 10 6.31 18.71 -12.13
C GLN A 10 6.27 17.99 -13.48
N TRP A 11 6.14 18.74 -14.58
CA TRP A 11 6.18 18.17 -15.92
C TRP A 11 7.47 17.36 -16.17
N ARG A 12 8.63 17.86 -15.72
CA ARG A 12 9.91 17.17 -15.87
C ARG A 12 9.92 15.84 -15.12
N ARG A 13 9.47 15.83 -13.87
CA ARG A 13 9.35 14.60 -13.06
C ARG A 13 8.39 13.61 -13.68
N ASP A 14 7.23 14.06 -14.14
CA ASP A 14 6.24 13.20 -14.80
C ASP A 14 6.81 12.57 -16.08
N LYS A 15 7.56 13.35 -16.87
CA LYS A 15 8.23 12.85 -18.07
C LYS A 15 9.35 11.85 -17.75
N ALA A 16 10.15 12.12 -16.70
CA ALA A 16 11.17 11.18 -16.24
C ALA A 16 10.55 9.86 -15.74
N ARG A 17 9.42 9.94 -15.03
CA ARG A 17 8.64 8.76 -14.60
C ARG A 17 8.17 7.95 -15.80
N GLU A 18 7.56 8.60 -16.79
CA GLU A 18 7.07 7.96 -18.02
C GLU A 18 8.18 7.18 -18.73
N LEU A 19 9.35 7.78 -18.92
CA LEU A 19 10.49 7.13 -19.58
C LEU A 19 11.08 6.00 -18.73
N SER A 20 11.10 6.13 -17.41
CA SER A 20 11.52 5.07 -16.51
C SER A 20 10.60 3.85 -16.58
N VAL A 21 9.27 4.07 -16.66
CA VAL A 21 8.28 2.98 -16.82
C VAL A 21 8.45 2.26 -18.16
N LYS A 22 8.87 2.98 -19.20
CA LYS A 22 9.23 2.41 -20.52
C LYS A 22 10.55 1.64 -20.52
N GLY A 23 11.24 1.54 -19.38
CA GLY A 23 12.49 0.77 -19.25
C GLY A 23 13.75 1.53 -19.62
N HIS A 24 13.68 2.85 -19.87
CA HIS A 24 14.88 3.64 -20.15
C HIS A 24 15.75 3.81 -18.90
N SER A 25 17.07 3.61 -19.05
CA SER A 25 18.05 3.92 -18.00
C SER A 25 18.13 5.43 -17.75
N GLN A 26 18.57 5.84 -16.55
CA GLN A 26 18.74 7.27 -16.22
C GLN A 26 19.62 8.01 -17.23
N ARG A 27 20.64 7.34 -17.77
CA ARG A 27 21.55 7.89 -18.77
C ARG A 27 20.83 8.12 -20.11
N GLN A 28 20.00 7.19 -20.56
CA GLN A 28 19.15 7.36 -21.74
C GLN A 28 18.10 8.45 -21.54
N ILE A 29 17.47 8.51 -20.35
CA ILE A 29 16.50 9.56 -19.99
C ILE A 29 17.15 10.95 -20.08
N ALA A 30 18.35 11.11 -19.50
CA ALA A 30 19.11 12.35 -19.56
C ALA A 30 19.41 12.78 -21.01
N SER A 31 19.82 11.84 -21.86
CA SER A 31 20.04 12.09 -23.29
C SER A 31 18.76 12.47 -24.04
N ILE A 32 17.64 11.77 -23.80
CA ILE A 32 16.34 12.03 -24.45
C ILE A 32 15.80 13.40 -24.04
N MET A 33 15.83 13.71 -22.74
CA MET A 33 15.29 14.95 -22.18
C MET A 33 16.26 16.13 -22.29
N LYS A 34 17.51 15.90 -22.72
CA LYS A 34 18.58 16.90 -22.83
C LYS A 34 18.84 17.64 -21.51
N ILE A 35 18.91 16.90 -20.42
CA ILE A 35 19.19 17.42 -19.07
C ILE A 35 20.34 16.65 -18.43
N ALA A 36 20.93 17.21 -17.37
CA ALA A 36 22.02 16.56 -16.65
C ALA A 36 21.55 15.25 -15.98
N LEU A 37 22.44 14.26 -15.94
CA LEU A 37 22.16 12.97 -15.30
C LEU A 37 21.81 13.12 -13.81
N VAL A 38 22.48 14.04 -13.12
CA VAL A 38 22.22 14.34 -11.70
C VAL A 38 20.78 14.79 -11.49
N THR A 39 20.26 15.66 -12.37
CA THR A 39 18.88 16.14 -12.30
C THR A 39 17.85 15.02 -12.50
N VAL A 40 18.10 14.09 -13.42
CA VAL A 40 17.24 12.91 -13.60
C VAL A 40 17.26 12.03 -12.35
N ASN A 41 18.43 11.85 -11.75
CA ASN A 41 18.58 11.06 -10.53
C ASN A 41 17.77 11.68 -9.37
N GLU A 42 17.93 12.98 -9.14
CA GLU A 42 17.18 13.74 -8.12
C GLU A 42 15.67 13.64 -8.33
N ASP A 43 15.19 13.80 -9.57
CA ASP A 43 13.77 13.68 -9.88
C ASP A 43 13.24 12.26 -9.61
N LEU A 44 13.96 11.22 -10.02
CA LEU A 44 13.56 9.82 -9.76
C LEU A 44 13.64 9.45 -8.27
N GLN A 45 14.62 9.97 -7.54
CA GLN A 45 14.70 9.81 -6.09
C GLN A 45 13.53 10.50 -5.40
N TRP A 46 13.22 11.75 -5.77
CA TRP A 46 12.07 12.47 -5.25
C TRP A 46 10.77 11.71 -5.50
N LEU A 47 10.58 11.18 -6.71
CA LEU A 47 9.40 10.37 -7.06
C LEU A 47 9.25 9.11 -6.19
N ARG A 48 10.35 8.44 -5.87
CA ARG A 48 10.34 7.28 -4.96
C ARG A 48 10.00 7.68 -3.54
N LEU A 49 10.56 8.79 -3.07
CA LEU A 49 10.27 9.31 -1.74
C LEU A 49 8.79 9.71 -1.62
N GLN A 50 8.26 10.41 -2.61
CA GLN A 50 6.83 10.76 -2.67
C GLN A 50 5.93 9.53 -2.72
N ALA A 51 6.28 8.50 -3.50
CA ALA A 51 5.51 7.26 -3.49
C ALA A 51 5.50 6.60 -2.11
N LYS A 52 6.65 6.60 -1.40
CA LYS A 52 6.75 6.09 -0.03
C LYS A 52 5.90 6.89 0.95
N GLU A 53 5.94 8.22 0.87
CA GLU A 53 5.14 9.12 1.72
C GLU A 53 3.65 8.93 1.46
N ASN A 54 3.23 8.83 0.20
CA ASN A 54 1.84 8.59 -0.17
C ASN A 54 1.33 7.25 0.38
N ILE A 55 2.14 6.19 0.31
CA ILE A 55 1.78 4.89 0.88
C ILE A 55 1.70 4.98 2.41
N ALA A 56 2.64 5.64 3.07
CA ALA A 56 2.62 5.81 4.52
C ALA A 56 1.37 6.57 4.97
N HIS A 57 1.02 7.67 4.30
CA HIS A 57 -0.21 8.42 4.57
C HIS A 57 -1.46 7.56 4.32
N TYR A 58 -1.48 6.76 3.25
CA TYR A 58 -2.59 5.85 3.00
C TYR A 58 -2.77 4.82 4.12
N ILE A 59 -1.66 4.23 4.59
CA ILE A 59 -1.66 3.25 5.68
C ILE A 59 -2.08 3.88 7.02
N ASP A 60 -1.61 5.08 7.31
CA ASP A 60 -1.84 5.74 8.60
C ASP A 60 -3.27 6.32 8.70
N GLU A 61 -3.78 6.94 7.64
CA GLU A 61 -5.03 7.71 7.70
C GLU A 61 -6.22 7.03 7.04
N TYR A 62 -6.04 6.45 5.85
CA TYR A 62 -7.16 5.96 5.05
C TYR A 62 -7.48 4.49 5.30
N LEU A 63 -6.46 3.64 5.37
CA LEU A 63 -6.62 2.20 5.52
C LEU A 63 -7.40 1.81 6.78
N PRO A 64 -7.19 2.43 7.97
CA PRO A 64 -7.97 2.10 9.16
C PRO A 64 -9.46 2.47 9.00
N ALA A 65 -9.77 3.60 8.37
CA ALA A 65 -11.15 4.01 8.14
C ALA A 65 -11.88 3.08 7.16
N GLU A 66 -11.21 2.69 6.06
CA GLU A 66 -11.76 1.71 5.12
C GLU A 66 -11.96 0.33 5.77
N TYR A 67 -11.05 -0.05 6.66
CA TYR A 67 -11.16 -1.28 7.42
C TYR A 67 -12.42 -1.32 8.29
N GLU A 68 -12.69 -0.25 9.05
CA GLU A 68 -13.93 -0.11 9.84
C GLU A 68 -15.18 -0.11 8.93
N ASN A 69 -15.16 0.63 7.82
CA ASN A 69 -16.26 0.63 6.86
C ASN A 69 -16.58 -0.76 6.32
N CYS A 70 -15.56 -1.57 6.03
CA CYS A 70 -15.75 -2.96 5.58
C CYS A 70 -16.35 -3.83 6.68
N LEU A 71 -15.90 -3.69 7.94
CA LEU A 71 -16.46 -4.43 9.06
C LEU A 71 -17.95 -4.09 9.28
N ASP A 72 -18.31 -2.81 9.20
CA ASP A 72 -19.70 -2.35 9.32
C ASP A 72 -20.56 -2.85 8.16
N GLY A 73 -20.05 -2.79 6.93
CA GLY A 73 -20.71 -3.36 5.77
C GLY A 73 -21.00 -4.85 5.92
N LEU A 74 -20.01 -5.62 6.40
CA LEU A 74 -20.19 -7.05 6.69
C LEU A 74 -21.21 -7.30 7.81
N ASN A 75 -21.23 -6.47 8.85
CA ASN A 75 -22.23 -6.58 9.93
C ASN A 75 -23.66 -6.34 9.43
N ASN A 76 -23.83 -5.37 8.51
CA ASN A 76 -25.13 -5.10 7.90
C ASN A 76 -25.61 -6.28 7.04
N ILE A 77 -24.74 -6.82 6.18
CA ILE A 77 -25.05 -8.01 5.37
C ILE A 77 -25.37 -9.20 6.27
N LEU A 78 -24.61 -9.39 7.36
CA LEU A 78 -24.85 -10.46 8.32
C LEU A 78 -26.22 -10.32 8.98
N THR A 79 -26.63 -9.11 9.36
CA THR A 79 -27.94 -8.83 9.96
C THR A 79 -29.08 -9.16 9.00
N GLU A 80 -28.93 -8.79 7.72
CA GLU A 80 -29.90 -9.14 6.69
C GLU A 80 -29.95 -10.65 6.43
N ALA A 81 -28.78 -11.30 6.36
CA ALA A 81 -28.70 -12.75 6.20
C ALA A 81 -29.40 -13.49 7.35
N TRP A 82 -29.24 -13.05 8.60
CA TRP A 82 -29.98 -13.61 9.73
C TRP A 82 -31.49 -13.39 9.60
N THR A 83 -31.91 -12.20 9.20
CA THR A 83 -33.32 -11.86 8.99
C THR A 83 -33.95 -12.73 7.89
N MET A 84 -33.25 -12.92 6.77
CA MET A 84 -33.66 -13.83 5.69
C MET A 84 -33.71 -15.29 6.15
N SER A 85 -32.79 -15.71 7.03
CA SER A 85 -32.78 -17.09 7.54
C SER A 85 -34.01 -17.41 8.38
N VAL A 86 -34.49 -16.45 9.17
CA VAL A 86 -35.66 -16.61 10.05
C VAL A 86 -36.95 -16.60 9.23
N ASN A 87 -37.06 -15.68 8.28
CA ASN A 87 -38.30 -15.44 7.54
C ASN A 87 -38.43 -16.26 6.24
N GLY A 88 -37.33 -16.80 5.72
CA GLY A 88 -37.28 -17.49 4.43
C GLY A 88 -37.66 -18.98 4.50
N GLU A 89 -38.01 -19.51 3.31
CA GLU A 89 -38.23 -20.94 3.12
C GLU A 89 -36.94 -21.76 3.28
N LYS A 90 -37.04 -23.09 3.39
CA LYS A 90 -35.88 -23.97 3.69
C LYS A 90 -34.67 -23.74 2.76
N ARG A 91 -34.92 -23.47 1.47
CA ARG A 91 -33.86 -23.21 0.48
C ARG A 91 -33.20 -21.83 0.70
N GLU A 92 -34.00 -20.80 0.89
CA GLU A 92 -33.54 -19.42 1.12
C GLU A 92 -32.81 -19.31 2.47
N ARG A 93 -33.29 -20.02 3.48
CA ARG A 93 -32.64 -20.14 4.79
C ARG A 93 -31.24 -20.74 4.66
N MET A 94 -31.08 -21.81 3.88
CA MET A 94 -29.76 -22.42 3.68
C MET A 94 -28.81 -21.45 2.96
N GLN A 95 -29.29 -20.73 1.96
CA GLN A 95 -28.50 -19.72 1.25
C GLN A 95 -28.11 -18.56 2.18
N ALA A 96 -29.04 -18.08 2.99
CA ALA A 96 -28.80 -17.00 3.95
C ALA A 96 -27.78 -17.42 5.03
N LEU A 97 -27.88 -18.64 5.57
CA LEU A 97 -26.89 -19.16 6.51
C LEU A 97 -25.52 -19.39 5.87
N SER A 98 -25.47 -19.78 4.59
CA SER A 98 -24.21 -19.86 3.85
C SER A 98 -23.56 -18.49 3.69
N LEU A 99 -24.35 -17.47 3.32
CA LEU A 99 -23.87 -16.09 3.23
C LEU A 99 -23.36 -15.57 4.59
N ALA A 100 -24.06 -15.88 5.68
CA ALA A 100 -23.63 -15.52 7.03
C ALA A 100 -22.27 -16.17 7.39
N LYS A 101 -22.10 -17.46 7.06
CA LYS A 101 -20.81 -18.16 7.22
C LYS A 101 -19.69 -17.47 6.43
N ASP A 102 -19.95 -17.10 5.18
CA ASP A 102 -18.96 -16.43 4.34
C ASP A 102 -18.61 -15.04 4.89
N CYS A 103 -19.59 -14.29 5.42
CA CYS A 103 -19.35 -13.02 6.10
C CYS A 103 -18.44 -13.20 7.33
N TYR A 104 -18.65 -14.25 8.13
CA TYR A 104 -17.76 -14.55 9.26
C TYR A 104 -16.34 -14.93 8.81
N ALA A 105 -16.20 -15.69 7.73
CA ALA A 105 -14.88 -16.01 7.17
C ALA A 105 -14.14 -14.73 6.71
N MET A 106 -14.80 -13.88 5.93
CA MET A 106 -14.22 -12.61 5.48
C MET A 106 -13.88 -11.68 6.65
N LYS A 107 -14.74 -11.63 7.68
CA LYS A 107 -14.48 -10.85 8.89
C LYS A 107 -13.27 -11.37 9.66
N LEU A 108 -13.10 -12.69 9.74
CA LEU A 108 -11.93 -13.31 10.37
C LEU A 108 -10.65 -12.98 9.59
N ASP A 109 -10.70 -13.02 8.25
CA ASP A 109 -9.57 -12.65 7.40
C ASP A 109 -9.17 -11.18 7.63
N LEU A 110 -10.14 -10.27 7.64
CA LEU A 110 -9.89 -8.86 7.98
C LEU A 110 -9.24 -8.72 9.37
N LEU A 111 -9.83 -9.34 10.41
CA LEU A 111 -9.33 -9.24 11.78
C LEU A 111 -7.95 -9.87 11.97
N SER A 112 -7.63 -10.91 11.22
CA SER A 112 -6.29 -11.52 11.21
C SER A 112 -5.26 -10.63 10.51
N SER A 113 -5.68 -9.88 9.49
CA SER A 113 -4.85 -8.89 8.78
C SER A 113 -4.60 -7.60 9.57
N ALA A 114 -5.40 -7.29 10.59
CA ALA A 114 -5.19 -6.12 11.46
C ALA A 114 -3.83 -6.18 12.20
N THR A 115 -3.28 -7.37 12.42
CA THR A 115 -1.90 -7.53 12.92
C THR A 115 -0.84 -7.04 11.92
N ILE A 116 -1.14 -7.06 10.61
CA ILE A 116 -0.30 -6.50 9.54
C ILE A 116 -0.45 -4.98 9.51
N VAL A 117 -1.66 -4.44 9.71
CA VAL A 117 -1.89 -2.99 9.84
C VAL A 117 -1.14 -2.44 11.05
N ASP A 118 -1.23 -3.08 12.22
CA ASP A 118 -0.47 -2.70 13.43
C ASP A 118 1.06 -2.84 13.21
N ARG A 119 1.51 -3.87 12.48
CA ARG A 119 2.92 -3.98 12.08
C ARG A 119 3.35 -2.91 11.07
N ALA A 120 2.46 -2.48 10.18
CA ALA A 120 2.70 -1.44 9.18
C ALA A 120 2.76 -0.05 9.84
N ILE A 121 1.83 0.26 10.75
CA ILE A 121 1.85 1.47 11.58
C ILE A 121 3.14 1.50 12.41
N LYS A 122 3.47 0.41 13.13
CA LYS A 122 4.72 0.31 13.89
C LYS A 122 5.97 0.39 13.00
N PHE A 123 5.91 -0.05 11.75
CA PHE A 123 7.02 0.07 10.80
C PHE A 123 7.22 1.51 10.34
N VAL A 124 6.12 2.23 10.06
CA VAL A 124 6.13 3.67 9.74
C VAL A 124 6.62 4.49 10.94
N ASP A 125 6.16 4.21 12.16
CA ASP A 125 6.61 4.89 13.39
C ASP A 125 8.10 4.68 13.67
N ARG A 126 8.62 3.46 13.47
CA ARG A 126 10.06 3.16 13.59
C ARG A 126 10.90 3.90 12.54
N HIS A 127 10.34 4.20 11.37
CA HIS A 127 11.02 4.96 10.33
C HIS A 127 10.93 6.47 10.55
N LYS A 128 9.79 7.00 11.05
CA LYS A 128 9.63 8.42 11.42
C LYS A 128 10.57 8.82 12.58
N SER A 129 10.72 7.95 13.58
CA SER A 129 11.62 8.16 14.72
C SER A 129 13.11 8.11 14.35
N LYS A 130 13.50 7.30 13.37
CA LYS A 130 14.90 7.24 12.87
C LYS A 130 15.31 8.42 11.98
N SER A 131 14.37 9.14 11.38
CA SER A 131 14.67 10.34 10.57
C SER A 131 14.70 11.66 11.36
N GLY A 132 14.44 11.63 12.67
CA GLY A 132 14.49 12.80 13.56
C GLY A 132 15.80 13.00 14.34
N GLY A 133 16.77 12.09 14.23
CA GLY A 133 18.02 12.16 14.99
C GLY A 133 19.19 11.47 14.30
N GLN A 134 20.09 12.28 13.73
CA GLN A 134 21.51 12.03 13.43
C GLN A 134 21.93 10.79 12.61
N GLY A 135 22.52 11.07 11.44
CA GLY A 135 23.93 10.70 11.16
C GLY A 135 24.23 9.31 10.59
N LEU A 136 24.81 9.32 9.39
CA LEU A 136 25.61 8.28 8.71
C LEU A 136 26.31 7.24 9.61
N THR A 137 26.10 5.94 9.30
CA THR A 137 27.07 4.80 9.18
C THR A 137 26.24 3.49 9.10
N ASP A 138 26.09 2.90 7.91
CA ASP A 138 26.82 1.73 7.39
C ASP A 138 26.69 0.44 8.25
N GLN A 139 25.90 -0.54 7.79
CA GLN A 139 26.41 -1.80 7.23
C GLN A 139 25.26 -2.76 6.87
N SER A 140 25.47 -3.45 5.76
CA SER A 140 24.63 -4.48 5.17
C SER A 140 24.25 -5.60 6.15
N GLU A 141 22.95 -5.79 6.40
CA GLU A 141 22.42 -7.12 6.75
C GLU A 141 21.75 -7.70 5.50
N GLU A 142 22.52 -8.54 4.84
CA GLU A 142 22.09 -9.46 3.80
C GLU A 142 21.06 -10.41 4.41
N VAL A 143 19.79 -10.28 4.00
CA VAL A 143 18.74 -11.25 4.33
C VAL A 143 19.09 -12.54 3.60
N ARG A 144 19.72 -13.49 4.30
CA ARG A 144 19.84 -14.88 3.86
C ARG A 144 18.43 -15.47 3.78
N ILE A 145 17.98 -15.70 2.56
CA ILE A 145 16.84 -16.58 2.28
C ILE A 145 17.37 -18.01 2.51
N ASP A 146 16.90 -18.65 3.57
CA ASP A 146 17.19 -20.06 3.84
C ASP A 146 16.28 -20.90 2.93
N ASP A 147 16.73 -21.14 1.69
CA ASP A 147 16.16 -22.16 0.82
C ASP A 147 16.70 -23.53 1.27
N THR A 148 16.00 -24.15 2.23
CA THR A 148 16.06 -25.60 2.42
C THR A 148 14.70 -26.20 2.09
N THR A 149 14.44 -26.33 0.79
CA THR A 149 13.61 -27.40 0.25
C THR A 149 14.37 -28.72 0.48
N GLU A 150 14.17 -29.34 1.63
CA GLU A 150 14.54 -30.75 1.79
C GLU A 150 13.51 -31.61 1.03
N LEU A 151 13.94 -32.02 -0.16
CA LEU A 151 13.49 -33.23 -0.82
C LEU A 151 13.84 -34.44 0.05
N ARG A 152 12.82 -35.14 0.56
CA ARG A 152 12.85 -36.59 0.76
C ARG A 152 11.44 -37.17 0.73
#